data_AF-A0AAX0VGM5-F1
#
_entry.id   AF-A0AAX0VGM5-F1
#
_cell.length_a   1.000
_cell.length_b   1.000
_cell.length_c   1.000
_cell.angle_alpha   90.00
_cell.angle_beta   90.00
_cell.angle_gamma   90.00
#
_symmetry.space_group_name_H-M   'P 1'
#
loop_
_entity.id
_entity.type
_entity.pdbx_description
1 polymer ?
#
loop_
_entity_poly.entity_id
_entity_poly.type
_entity_poly.pdbx_seq_one_letter_code
_entity_poly.pdbx_strand_id
1 'polypeptide(L)'
;GTGLPLVSLITPGQAGDSPMLLPLLEQLRVTRPVGRPRTRPAAVLGDKAYSSRAIRTHLRARGIKAVIPEPADQQGHRRRRGARGGRPVSLDADAYKGRNVIERQYAHLKQWRGLATRYDKYAIIYRAAVVLNAVLAWSKRLSDMP
;
A
#
# COMPACT_ATOMS: atom_id res chain seq x y z
N GLY A 1 -1.80 8.85 6.14
CA GLY A 1 -3.04 9.07 5.38
C GLY A 1 -4.21 8.63 6.23
N THR A 2 -5.43 9.02 5.90
CA THR A 2 -6.65 8.72 6.68
C THR A 2 -7.22 7.31 6.42
N GLY A 3 -6.55 6.51 5.59
CA GLY A 3 -6.99 5.15 5.23
C GLY A 3 -7.84 5.09 3.97
N LEU A 4 -8.24 6.25 3.44
CA LEU A 4 -9.06 6.29 2.24
C LEU A 4 -8.24 5.90 1.00
N PRO A 5 -8.84 5.10 0.10
CA PRO A 5 -8.17 4.67 -1.12
C PRO A 5 -7.91 5.85 -2.06
N LEU A 6 -6.68 5.97 -2.55
CA LEU A 6 -6.28 6.97 -3.56
C LEU A 6 -6.03 6.34 -4.93
N VAL A 7 -5.48 5.14 -4.93
CA VAL A 7 -5.17 4.35 -6.13
C VAL A 7 -5.57 2.92 -5.83
N SER A 8 -6.12 2.23 -6.82
CA SER A 8 -6.46 0.80 -6.72
C SER A 8 -6.05 0.09 -8.00
N LEU A 9 -5.33 -1.01 -7.83
CA LEU A 9 -4.95 -1.93 -8.89
C LEU A 9 -5.58 -3.29 -8.62
N ILE A 10 -5.94 -3.98 -9.69
CA ILE A 10 -6.46 -5.34 -9.63
C ILE A 10 -5.52 -6.22 -10.43
N THR A 11 -5.21 -7.37 -9.85
CA THR A 11 -4.38 -8.40 -10.46
C THR A 11 -5.11 -9.73 -10.53
N PRO A 12 -4.65 -10.65 -11.40
CA PRO A 12 -5.07 -12.04 -11.35
C PRO A 12 -4.79 -12.66 -9.97
N GLY A 13 -5.61 -13.62 -9.54
CA GLY A 13 -5.48 -14.23 -8.20
C GLY A 13 -4.15 -14.94 -7.94
N GLN A 14 -3.43 -15.36 -8.98
CA GLN A 14 -2.12 -16.02 -8.90
C GLN A 14 -0.95 -15.02 -8.83
N ALA A 15 -1.20 -13.73 -9.09
CA ALA A 15 -0.16 -12.73 -9.06
C ALA A 15 0.16 -12.34 -7.62
N GLY A 16 1.44 -12.34 -7.27
CA GLY A 16 1.88 -11.81 -5.98
C GLY A 16 1.66 -10.30 -5.89
N ASP A 17 1.43 -9.81 -4.67
CA ASP A 17 1.18 -8.38 -4.45
C ASP A 17 2.46 -7.53 -4.49
N SER A 18 3.61 -8.11 -4.10
CA SER A 18 4.89 -7.40 -3.99
C SER A 18 5.29 -6.66 -5.29
N PRO A 19 5.23 -7.30 -6.47
CA PRO A 19 5.53 -6.64 -7.75
C PRO A 19 4.61 -5.46 -8.08
N MET A 20 3.39 -5.41 -7.53
CA MET A 20 2.39 -4.39 -7.85
C MET A 20 2.58 -3.09 -7.08
N LEU A 21 3.42 -3.07 -6.05
CA LEU A 21 3.65 -1.86 -5.26
C LEU A 21 4.24 -0.72 -6.11
N LEU A 22 5.16 -1.01 -7.03
CA LEU A 22 5.78 0.02 -7.86
C LEU A 22 4.79 0.60 -8.87
N PRO A 23 4.06 -0.22 -9.66
CA PRO A 23 2.95 0.27 -10.49
C PRO A 23 1.92 1.09 -9.71
N LEU A 24 1.58 0.68 -8.47
CA LEU A 24 0.63 1.41 -7.62
C LEU A 24 1.16 2.81 -7.27
N LEU A 25 2.44 2.92 -6.91
CA LEU A 25 3.08 4.19 -6.56
C LEU A 25 3.28 5.14 -7.74
N GLU A 26 3.37 4.61 -8.95
CA GLU A 26 3.48 5.41 -10.18
C GLU A 26 2.16 6.11 -10.54
N GLN A 27 1.03 5.48 -10.23
CA GLN A 27 -0.30 6.05 -10.44
C GLN A 27 -0.70 7.07 -9.37
N LEU A 28 0.03 7.13 -8.25
CA LEU A 28 -0.26 8.07 -7.18
C LEU A 28 -0.05 9.52 -7.63
N ARG A 29 -1.16 10.26 -7.75
CA ARG A 29 -1.16 11.69 -8.03
C ARG A 29 -2.16 12.37 -7.11
N VAL A 30 -1.68 13.23 -6.22
CA VAL A 30 -2.52 14.05 -5.35
C VAL A 30 -2.43 15.50 -5.81
N THR A 31 -3.53 16.03 -6.35
CA THR A 31 -3.64 17.42 -6.80
C THR A 31 -3.40 18.39 -5.65
N ARG A 32 -2.82 19.54 -5.96
CA ARG A 32 -2.58 20.64 -5.02
C ARG A 32 -3.21 21.91 -5.57
N PRO A 33 -3.56 22.88 -4.71
CA PRO A 33 -4.10 24.16 -5.16
C PRO A 33 -3.18 24.88 -6.16
N VAL A 34 -1.86 24.76 -5.99
CA VAL A 34 -0.85 25.36 -6.87
C VAL A 34 0.27 24.36 -7.15
N GLY A 35 0.73 24.33 -8.41
CA GLY A 35 1.90 23.57 -8.86
C GLY A 35 1.63 22.10 -9.24
N ARG A 36 2.71 21.33 -9.44
CA ARG A 36 2.64 19.93 -9.88
C ARG A 36 2.00 19.02 -8.81
N PRO A 37 1.17 18.03 -9.21
CA PRO A 37 0.63 17.05 -8.29
C PRO A 37 1.71 16.35 -7.44
N ARG A 38 1.39 16.06 -6.18
CA ARG A 38 2.25 15.24 -5.32
C ARG A 38 2.21 13.79 -5.79
N THR A 39 3.36 13.27 -6.21
CA THR A 39 3.53 11.86 -6.59
C THR A 39 4.38 11.06 -5.61
N ARG A 40 5.04 11.75 -4.66
CA ARG A 40 5.91 11.15 -3.66
C ARG A 40 5.29 11.20 -2.26
N PRO A 41 4.95 10.06 -1.64
CA PRO A 41 4.59 10.00 -0.23
C PRO A 41 5.83 10.16 0.65
N ALA A 42 5.66 10.67 1.88
CA ALA A 42 6.75 10.79 2.85
C ALA A 42 7.20 9.41 3.37
N ALA A 43 6.24 8.52 3.59
CA ALA A 43 6.49 7.14 4.02
C ALA A 43 5.52 6.18 3.35
N VAL A 44 5.95 4.94 3.16
CA VAL A 44 5.12 3.80 2.75
C VAL A 44 5.10 2.81 3.91
N LEU A 45 3.90 2.62 4.47
CA LEU A 45 3.61 1.58 5.44
C LEU A 45 3.07 0.38 4.68
N GLY A 46 3.62 -0.80 4.91
CA GLY A 46 3.22 -1.99 4.17
C GLY A 46 3.52 -3.26 4.95
N ASP A 47 2.92 -4.35 4.49
CA ASP A 47 3.16 -5.66 5.06
C ASP A 47 4.59 -6.14 4.78
N LYS A 48 5.06 -7.05 5.63
CA LYS A 48 6.29 -7.83 5.51
C LYS A 48 6.47 -8.47 4.12
N ALA A 49 5.39 -8.80 3.41
CA ALA A 49 5.42 -9.29 2.02
C ALA A 49 6.02 -8.27 1.01
N TYR A 50 6.02 -6.98 1.34
CA TYR A 50 6.61 -5.90 0.55
C TYR A 50 8.06 -5.58 0.95
N SER A 51 8.71 -6.47 1.71
CA SER A 51 10.08 -6.27 2.20
C SER A 51 11.19 -6.45 1.16
N SER A 52 10.84 -6.77 -0.09
CA SER A 52 11.78 -7.14 -1.15
C SER A 52 12.86 -6.08 -1.38
N ARG A 53 14.06 -6.53 -1.76
CA ARG A 53 15.19 -5.64 -2.04
C ARG A 53 14.86 -4.62 -3.14
N ALA A 54 14.15 -5.04 -4.19
CA ALA A 54 13.73 -4.17 -5.29
C ALA A 54 12.85 -3.02 -4.81
N ILE A 55 11.82 -3.32 -3.99
CA ILE A 55 10.94 -2.31 -3.39
C ILE A 55 11.77 -1.34 -2.53
N ARG A 56 12.62 -1.86 -1.65
CA ARG A 56 13.43 -1.01 -0.76
C ARG A 56 14.38 -0.11 -1.53
N THR A 57 15.02 -0.63 -2.58
CA THR A 57 15.91 0.15 -3.45
C THR A 57 15.13 1.26 -4.15
N HIS A 58 13.95 0.96 -4.72
CA HIS A 58 13.10 1.96 -5.37
C HIS A 58 12.64 3.05 -4.40
N LEU A 59 12.15 2.68 -3.21
CA LEU A 59 11.71 3.65 -2.20
C LEU A 59 12.87 4.56 -1.75
N ARG A 60 14.06 4.00 -1.55
CA ARG A 60 15.27 4.76 -1.21
C ARG A 60 15.67 5.72 -2.33
N ALA A 61 15.70 5.25 -3.58
CA ALA A 61 16.03 6.07 -4.75
C ALA A 61 15.07 7.26 -4.90
N ARG A 62 13.80 7.10 -4.53
CA ARG A 62 12.81 8.18 -4.53
C ARG A 62 12.81 9.05 -3.27
N GLY A 63 13.58 8.69 -2.23
CA GLY A 63 13.58 9.39 -0.94
C GLY A 63 12.30 9.17 -0.13
N ILE A 64 11.68 7.99 -0.24
CA ILE A 64 10.47 7.59 0.48
C ILE A 64 10.87 6.71 1.67
N LYS A 65 10.41 7.04 2.89
CA LYS A 65 10.67 6.23 4.09
C LYS A 65 9.90 4.90 4.00
N ALA A 66 10.61 3.77 4.05
CA ALA A 66 9.99 2.45 4.07
C ALA A 66 9.71 2.00 5.52
N VAL A 67 8.44 2.00 5.92
CA VAL A 67 7.96 1.47 7.20
C VAL A 67 7.39 0.08 6.96
N ILE A 68 8.28 -0.84 6.59
CA ILE A 68 7.95 -2.21 6.21
C ILE A 68 8.83 -3.14 7.03
N PRO A 69 8.26 -4.06 7.84
CA PRO A 69 9.03 -5.02 8.61
C PRO A 69 9.80 -5.97 7.71
N GLU A 70 10.99 -6.40 8.15
CA GLU A 70 11.79 -7.42 7.46
C GLU A 70 11.45 -8.81 8.02
N PRO A 71 11.26 -9.83 7.17
CA PRO A 71 11.12 -11.21 7.60
C PRO A 71 12.26 -11.72 8.47
N ALA A 72 11.95 -12.61 9.43
CA ALA A 72 12.95 -13.11 10.39
C ALA A 72 14.05 -13.93 9.71
N ASP A 73 13.66 -14.73 8.72
CA ASP A 73 14.55 -15.42 7.77
C ASP A 73 15.45 -14.43 7.03
N GLN A 74 14.88 -13.36 6.44
CA GLN A 74 15.66 -12.34 5.73
C GLN A 74 16.64 -11.62 6.66
N GLN A 75 16.23 -11.30 7.89
CA GLN A 75 17.11 -10.75 8.91
C GLN A 75 18.26 -11.71 9.23
N GLY A 76 17.96 -13.00 9.39
CA GLY A 76 18.94 -14.06 9.63
C GLY A 76 19.94 -14.18 8.47
N HIS A 77 19.46 -14.28 7.23
CA HIS A 77 20.30 -14.33 6.03
C HIS A 77 21.16 -13.09 5.85
N ARG A 78 20.65 -11.90 6.19
CA ARG A 78 21.43 -10.67 6.19
C ARG A 78 22.54 -10.72 7.23
N ARG A 79 22.23 -11.12 8.48
CA ARG A 79 23.22 -11.25 9.57
C ARG A 79 24.31 -12.26 9.22
N ARG A 80 23.97 -13.43 8.67
CA ARG A 80 24.93 -14.45 8.21
C ARG A 80 25.89 -13.94 7.13
N ARG A 81 25.45 -13.00 6.28
CA ARG A 81 26.31 -12.39 5.25
C ARG A 81 27.20 -11.26 5.76
N GLY A 82 27.11 -10.87 7.04
CA GLY A 82 27.92 -9.81 7.64
C GLY A 82 27.86 -8.50 6.84
N ALA A 83 29.03 -7.91 6.56
CA ALA A 83 29.15 -6.67 5.78
C ALA A 83 28.54 -6.77 4.36
N ARG A 84 28.54 -7.97 3.74
CA ARG A 84 27.93 -8.21 2.41
C ARG A 84 26.40 -8.28 2.47
N GLY A 85 25.81 -8.35 3.66
CA GLY A 85 24.36 -8.36 3.86
C GLY A 85 23.69 -7.02 3.56
N GLY A 86 24.45 -5.92 3.59
CA GLY A 86 23.95 -4.56 3.39
C GLY A 86 23.32 -3.95 4.64
N ARG A 87 22.85 -2.69 4.49
CA ARG A 87 22.37 -1.85 5.59
C ARG A 87 21.19 -2.50 6.35
N PRO A 88 21.26 -2.58 7.69
CA PRO A 88 20.14 -3.04 8.53
C PRO A 88 18.86 -2.24 8.27
N VAL A 89 17.71 -2.93 8.33
CA VAL A 89 16.40 -2.28 8.28
C VAL A 89 16.01 -1.85 9.70
N SER A 90 15.90 -0.54 9.92
CA SER A 90 15.25 0.00 11.12
C SER A 90 13.74 0.08 10.86
N LEU A 91 12.93 -0.64 11.65
CA LEU A 91 11.48 -0.48 11.65
C LEU A 91 11.10 0.56 12.70
N ASP A 92 10.40 1.59 12.25
CA ASP A 92 9.75 2.55 13.14
C ASP A 92 8.44 1.94 13.65
N ALA A 93 8.45 1.40 14.86
CA ALA A 93 7.33 0.67 15.43
C ALA A 93 6.09 1.55 15.64
N ASP A 94 6.29 2.80 16.05
CA ASP A 94 5.18 3.74 16.25
C ASP A 94 4.55 4.16 14.92
N ALA A 95 5.36 4.44 13.91
CA ALA A 95 4.83 4.64 12.56
C ALA A 95 4.10 3.39 12.05
N TYR A 96 4.59 2.18 12.37
CA TYR A 96 3.97 0.94 11.92
C TYR A 96 2.57 0.69 12.53
N LYS A 97 2.29 1.18 13.75
CA LYS A 97 0.93 1.15 14.34
C LYS A 97 -0.12 1.82 13.45
N GLY A 98 0.30 2.79 12.61
CA GLY A 98 -0.56 3.43 11.62
C GLY A 98 -1.15 2.49 10.55
N ARG A 99 -0.66 1.25 10.43
CA ARG A 99 -1.21 0.23 9.53
C ARG A 99 -2.67 -0.15 9.83
N ASN A 100 -3.10 -0.06 11.09
CA ASN A 100 -4.49 -0.34 11.50
C ASN A 100 -5.52 0.45 10.68
N VAL A 101 -5.17 1.67 10.27
CA VAL A 101 -6.02 2.51 9.42
C VAL A 101 -6.28 1.87 8.04
N ILE A 102 -5.28 1.19 7.47
CA ILE A 102 -5.41 0.44 6.21
C ILE A 102 -6.29 -0.80 6.44
N GLU A 103 -6.08 -1.52 7.54
CA GLU A 103 -6.84 -2.74 7.88
C GLU A 103 -8.33 -2.46 8.07
N ARG A 104 -8.67 -1.34 8.73
CA ARG A 104 -10.06 -0.88 8.87
C ARG A 104 -10.71 -0.61 7.51
N GLN A 105 -10.00 0.05 6.59
CA GLN A 105 -10.53 0.29 5.25
C GLN A 105 -10.73 -1.02 4.47
N TYR A 106 -9.78 -1.96 4.56
CA TYR A 106 -9.94 -3.28 3.95
C TYR A 106 -11.10 -4.07 4.57
N ALA A 107 -11.31 -3.97 5.88
CA ALA A 107 -12.45 -4.57 6.55
C ALA A 107 -13.78 -3.96 6.06
N HIS A 108 -13.84 -2.63 5.89
CA HIS A 108 -15.01 -1.96 5.30
C HIS A 108 -15.26 -2.41 3.86
N LEU A 109 -14.21 -2.51 3.04
CA LEU A 109 -14.33 -3.03 1.68
C LEU A 109 -14.87 -4.48 1.65
N LYS A 110 -14.42 -5.32 2.60
CA LYS A 110 -14.89 -6.70 2.74
C LYS A 110 -16.31 -6.85 3.29
N GLN A 111 -16.95 -5.79 3.80
CA GLN A 111 -18.38 -5.83 4.11
C GLN A 111 -19.22 -6.06 2.86
N TRP A 112 -18.71 -5.66 1.69
CA TRP A 112 -19.35 -5.93 0.41
C TRP A 112 -19.04 -7.37 0.01
N ARG A 113 -19.98 -8.29 0.25
CA ARG A 113 -19.81 -9.73 -0.02
C ARG A 113 -19.33 -10.02 -1.44
N GLY A 114 -19.84 -9.29 -2.44
CA GLY A 114 -19.38 -9.40 -3.84
C GLY A 114 -17.89 -9.14 -4.01
N LEU A 115 -17.34 -8.13 -3.31
CA LEU A 115 -15.91 -7.81 -3.33
C LEU A 115 -15.08 -8.80 -2.51
N ALA A 116 -15.59 -9.20 -1.34
CA ALA A 116 -14.90 -10.11 -0.44
C ALA A 116 -14.70 -11.50 -1.05
N THR A 117 -15.76 -12.05 -1.67
CA THR A 117 -15.75 -13.37 -2.29
C THR A 117 -15.32 -13.33 -3.76
N ARG A 118 -15.25 -12.13 -4.37
CA ARG A 118 -14.89 -11.92 -5.79
C ARG A 118 -15.86 -12.64 -6.74
N TYR A 119 -17.16 -12.39 -6.60
CA TYR A 119 -18.18 -13.01 -7.45
C TYR A 119 -18.14 -12.54 -8.91
N ASP A 120 -17.58 -11.36 -9.17
CA ASP A 120 -17.53 -10.79 -10.52
C ASP A 120 -16.60 -11.59 -11.44
N LYS A 121 -17.17 -12.10 -12.55
CA LYS A 121 -16.41 -12.83 -13.57
C LYS A 121 -15.43 -11.94 -14.33
N TYR A 122 -15.79 -10.66 -14.53
CA TYR A 122 -14.99 -9.73 -15.31
C TYR A 122 -14.25 -8.74 -14.41
N ALA A 123 -12.95 -8.59 -14.65
CA ALA A 123 -12.10 -7.65 -13.90
C ALA A 123 -12.60 -6.21 -13.94
N ILE A 124 -13.26 -5.80 -15.04
CA ILE A 124 -13.83 -4.44 -15.16
C ILE A 124 -14.99 -4.22 -14.18
N ILE A 125 -15.85 -5.22 -13.98
CA ILE A 125 -16.99 -5.14 -13.06
C ILE A 125 -16.47 -5.15 -11.62
N TYR A 126 -15.52 -6.04 -11.30
CA TYR A 126 -14.86 -6.05 -10.00
C TYR A 126 -14.20 -4.70 -9.69
N ARG A 127 -13.50 -4.13 -10.68
CA ARG A 127 -12.88 -2.80 -10.56
C ARG A 127 -13.91 -1.70 -10.34
N ALA A 128 -15.02 -1.71 -11.07
CA ALA A 128 -16.10 -0.76 -10.88
C ALA A 128 -16.64 -0.82 -9.44
N ALA A 129 -16.84 -2.01 -8.88
CA ALA A 129 -17.29 -2.17 -7.49
C ALA A 129 -16.25 -1.67 -6.47
N VAL A 130 -14.95 -1.93 -6.69
CA VAL A 130 -13.87 -1.38 -5.83
C VAL A 130 -13.85 0.16 -5.87
N VAL A 131 -13.97 0.73 -7.07
CA VAL A 131 -14.02 2.20 -7.25
C VAL A 131 -15.28 2.79 -6.61
N LEU A 132 -16.43 2.14 -6.74
CA LEU A 132 -17.67 2.56 -6.11
C LEU A 132 -17.54 2.57 -4.58
N ASN A 133 -16.95 1.53 -3.99
CA ASN A 133 -16.67 1.48 -2.55
C ASN A 133 -15.76 2.64 -2.11
N ALA A 134 -14.72 2.93 -2.91
CA ALA A 134 -13.82 4.05 -2.67
C ALA A 134 -14.56 5.41 -2.70
N VAL A 135 -15.40 5.63 -3.71
CA VAL A 135 -16.22 6.86 -3.82
C VAL A 135 -17.11 7.02 -2.60
N LEU A 136 -17.83 5.97 -2.19
CA LEU A 136 -18.70 6.02 -1.00
C LEU A 136 -17.93 6.32 0.29
N ALA A 137 -16.72 5.75 0.44
CA ALA A 137 -15.87 6.04 1.60
C ALA A 137 -15.41 7.51 1.63
N TRP A 138 -15.07 8.08 0.47
CA TRP A 138 -14.74 9.50 0.35
C TRP A 138 -15.95 10.41 0.59
N SER A 139 -17.11 10.10 0.00
CA SER A 139 -18.32 10.89 0.18
C SER A 139 -18.73 11.00 1.64
N LYS A 140 -18.75 9.88 2.39
CA LYS A 140 -19.01 9.89 3.83
C LYS A 140 -18.04 10.82 4.57
N ARG A 141 -16.75 10.70 4.29
CA ARG A 141 -15.73 11.53 4.94
C ARG A 141 -15.93 13.03 4.67
N LEU A 142 -16.32 13.40 3.45
CA LEU A 142 -16.55 14.79 3.06
C LEU A 142 -17.86 15.34 3.62
N SER A 143 -18.89 14.50 3.75
CA SER A 143 -20.17 14.87 4.37
C SER A 143 -20.07 15.05 5.88
N ASP A 144 -19.19 14.29 6.54
CA ASP A 144 -18.95 14.39 8.00
C ASP A 144 -17.97 15.52 8.38
N MET A 145 -17.50 16.31 7.40
CA MET A 145 -16.70 17.52 7.66
C MET A 145 -17.65 18.71 7.89
N PRO A 146 -17.50 19.46 9.00
CA PRO A 146 -18.30 20.66 9.27
C PRO A 146 -18.02 21.78 8.26
#